data_AF-A0A1Q6A0E7-F1
#
_entry.id   AF-A0A1Q6A0E7-F1
#
_cell.length_a   1.000
_cell.length_b   1.000
_cell.length_c   1.000
_cell.angle_alpha   90.00
_cell.angle_beta   90.00
_cell.angle_gamma   90.00
#
_symmetry.space_group_name_H-M   'P 1'
#
loop_
_entity.id
_entity.type
_entity.pdbx_description
1 polymer ?
#
loop_
_entity_poly.entity_id
_entity_poly.type
_entity_poly.pdbx_seq_one_letter_code
_entity_poly.pdbx_strand_id
1 'polypeptide(L)'
;MRNTKRYLLLLLFCISISSLHAQIANNWFSYYNAQKESIGYKDANGKIKIPAHFNGLTHTSTFRNIIAVDDADTHTSYYLLKNGQNVAKDSLYVWDFTYDCEQEGTIRFRDPVTDRVGFLDKNGKVNIRAVYNDARPFYNGLALVIHDGKRICADGTPYKAEFCEHWSWDGITALINKKGEIVADSINIMNTANLNWYSGKVADGPADTTLYTSFKAKNNKYYTFINYQKEFENWFYQHFLSGLQSNSLPSYCFDELTVEGLWKQTLRKHYSKDIFIKKYSALLLLKLAAVKKRQLETSIVSEELNTLIYNSRLFKTYHTDCGAPNTAKFPSFDVITSHYTNSHQLNYQEHYSFLRTTDGYKLIAVALKSIK
;
A
#
# COMPACT_ATOMS: atom_id res chain seq x y z
N MET A 1 -73.00 -0.32 41.75
CA MET A 1 -72.96 0.72 40.69
C MET A 1 -71.60 1.42 40.71
N ARG A 2 -71.07 1.80 39.53
CA ARG A 2 -69.71 2.29 39.19
C ARG A 2 -68.69 1.18 38.93
N ASN A 3 -68.59 0.64 37.72
CA ASN A 3 -68.07 1.18 36.44
C ASN A 3 -66.58 1.57 36.46
N THR A 4 -65.75 0.57 36.10
CA THR A 4 -64.77 0.57 35.01
C THR A 4 -64.09 1.89 34.60
N LYS A 5 -62.75 1.87 34.60
CA LYS A 5 -61.89 2.23 33.46
C LYS A 5 -60.47 1.69 33.70
N ARG A 6 -60.14 0.57 33.04
CA ARG A 6 -58.76 0.09 32.85
C ARG A 6 -58.16 0.87 31.68
N TYR A 7 -57.08 1.58 31.92
CA TYR A 7 -56.29 2.21 30.86
C TYR A 7 -55.30 1.19 30.31
N LEU A 8 -55.53 0.74 29.08
CA LEU A 8 -54.59 -0.07 28.31
C LEU A 8 -53.66 0.90 27.57
N LEU A 9 -52.41 1.03 28.04
CA LEU A 9 -51.38 1.80 27.35
C LEU A 9 -50.86 0.97 26.17
N LEU A 10 -51.33 1.27 24.96
CA LEU A 10 -50.75 0.75 23.72
C LEU A 10 -49.50 1.57 23.37
N LEU A 11 -48.32 1.02 23.67
CA LEU A 11 -47.04 1.52 23.16
C LEU A 11 -46.95 1.17 21.66
N LEU A 12 -47.25 2.14 20.81
CA LEU A 12 -46.94 2.10 19.39
C LEU A 12 -45.41 2.16 19.21
N PHE A 13 -44.82 1.00 18.96
CA PHE A 13 -43.44 0.87 18.53
C PHE A 13 -43.37 1.32 17.07
N CYS A 14 -43.17 2.62 16.83
CA CYS A 14 -42.78 3.13 15.52
C CYS A 14 -41.35 2.65 15.23
N ILE A 15 -41.23 1.46 14.65
CA ILE A 15 -40.00 1.02 14.00
C ILE A 15 -39.86 1.90 12.76
N SER A 16 -39.20 3.03 12.92
CA SER A 16 -38.63 3.75 11.79
C SER A 16 -37.61 2.82 11.16
N ILE A 17 -38.01 2.16 10.07
CA ILE A 17 -37.09 1.52 9.15
C ILE A 17 -36.28 2.67 8.55
N SER A 18 -35.23 3.09 9.26
CA SER A 18 -34.17 3.88 8.68
C SER A 18 -33.53 2.97 7.65
N SER A 19 -33.95 3.12 6.40
CA SER A 19 -33.27 2.55 5.24
C SER A 19 -31.81 2.94 5.38
N LEU A 20 -30.99 1.97 5.81
CA LEU A 20 -29.55 1.97 5.65
C LEU A 20 -29.29 1.97 4.14
N HIS A 21 -29.51 3.13 3.52
CA HIS A 21 -28.75 3.49 2.34
C HIS A 21 -27.33 3.58 2.87
N ALA A 22 -26.60 2.48 2.78
CA ALA A 22 -25.16 2.58 2.60
C ALA A 22 -24.99 3.66 1.53
N GLN A 23 -24.49 4.83 1.92
CA GLN A 23 -24.22 5.90 0.96
C GLN A 23 -23.38 5.23 -0.11
N ILE A 24 -23.96 5.05 -1.30
CA ILE A 24 -23.18 4.65 -2.47
C ILE A 24 -22.12 5.73 -2.54
N ALA A 25 -20.87 5.37 -2.22
CA ALA A 25 -19.79 6.31 -2.24
C ALA A 25 -19.81 6.94 -3.62
N ASN A 26 -20.13 8.23 -3.71
CA ASN A 26 -20.33 8.97 -4.96
C ASN A 26 -18.95 9.25 -5.59
N ASN A 27 -18.18 8.19 -5.80
CA ASN A 27 -16.81 8.20 -6.30
C ASN A 27 -16.83 8.55 -7.78
N TRP A 28 -15.86 9.36 -8.19
CA TRP A 28 -15.60 9.59 -9.60
C TRP A 28 -14.33 8.82 -9.97
N PHE A 29 -14.31 8.30 -11.18
CA PHE A 29 -13.23 7.49 -11.71
C PHE A 29 -12.55 8.26 -12.83
N SER A 30 -11.22 8.20 -12.87
CA SER A 30 -10.49 8.82 -13.95
C SER A 30 -10.80 8.16 -15.29
N TYR A 31 -10.69 8.94 -16.35
CA TYR A 31 -10.64 8.43 -17.71
C TYR A 31 -9.59 9.23 -18.49
N TYR A 32 -8.90 8.55 -19.39
CA TYR A 32 -7.87 9.14 -20.23
C TYR A 32 -8.46 9.54 -21.59
N ASN A 33 -8.17 10.75 -22.04
CA ASN A 33 -8.43 11.22 -23.39
C ASN A 33 -7.13 11.14 -24.20
N ALA A 34 -7.04 10.16 -25.09
CA ALA A 34 -5.83 9.92 -25.88
C ALA A 34 -5.53 11.05 -26.90
N GLN A 35 -6.55 11.76 -27.39
CA GLN A 35 -6.35 12.84 -28.36
C GLN A 35 -5.73 14.09 -27.72
N LYS A 36 -6.09 14.35 -26.46
CA LYS A 36 -5.60 15.51 -25.69
C LYS A 36 -4.49 15.14 -24.71
N GLU A 37 -4.10 13.88 -24.65
CA GLU A 37 -3.18 13.32 -23.66
C GLU A 37 -3.48 13.77 -22.22
N SER A 38 -4.76 13.82 -21.87
CA SER A 38 -5.23 14.42 -20.60
C SER A 38 -6.23 13.55 -19.87
N ILE A 39 -6.41 13.88 -18.59
CA ILE A 39 -7.19 13.10 -17.64
C ILE A 39 -8.43 13.90 -17.24
N GLY A 40 -9.57 13.22 -17.21
CA GLY A 40 -10.84 13.71 -16.70
C GLY A 40 -11.47 12.73 -15.73
N TYR A 41 -12.64 13.07 -15.19
CA TYR A 41 -13.35 12.25 -14.21
C TYR A 41 -14.82 12.04 -14.59
N LYS A 42 -15.31 10.82 -14.37
CA LYS A 42 -16.71 10.42 -14.61
C LYS A 42 -17.27 9.66 -13.42
N ASP A 43 -18.58 9.68 -13.22
CA ASP A 43 -19.20 8.86 -12.18
C ASP A 43 -19.30 7.37 -12.57
N ALA A 44 -19.83 6.55 -11.64
CA ALA A 44 -20.01 5.12 -11.84
C ALA A 44 -20.92 4.76 -13.05
N ASN A 45 -21.79 5.67 -13.47
CA ASN A 45 -22.67 5.50 -14.63
C ASN A 45 -22.03 6.00 -15.94
N GLY A 46 -20.78 6.48 -15.87
CA GLY A 46 -20.04 7.01 -17.02
C GLY A 46 -20.36 8.46 -17.37
N LYS A 47 -21.19 9.15 -16.58
CA LYS A 47 -21.45 10.58 -16.81
C LYS A 47 -20.21 11.38 -16.46
N ILE A 48 -19.72 12.17 -17.42
CA ILE A 48 -18.57 13.05 -17.24
C ILE A 48 -18.90 14.09 -16.16
N LYS A 49 -18.01 14.19 -15.17
CA LYS A 49 -18.07 15.16 -14.06
C LYS A 49 -17.05 16.26 -14.24
N ILE A 50 -15.86 15.89 -14.71
CA ILE A 50 -14.78 16.81 -15.08
C ILE A 50 -14.31 16.40 -16.47
N PRO A 51 -14.51 17.24 -17.51
CA PRO A 51 -13.92 17.01 -18.82
C PRO A 51 -12.40 16.86 -18.74
N ALA A 52 -11.81 16.06 -19.62
CA ALA A 52 -10.37 15.82 -19.61
C ALA A 52 -9.59 17.10 -19.99
N HIS A 53 -8.75 17.55 -19.05
CA HIS A 53 -7.84 18.69 -19.19
C HIS A 53 -6.66 18.63 -18.19
N PHE A 54 -6.60 17.67 -17.28
CA PHE A 54 -5.46 17.52 -16.37
C PHE A 54 -4.30 16.80 -17.06
N ASN A 55 -3.07 17.22 -16.77
CA ASN A 55 -1.84 16.63 -17.28
C ASN A 55 -1.55 15.25 -16.65
N GLY A 56 -0.60 14.52 -17.25
CA GLY A 56 -0.26 13.13 -16.91
C GLY A 56 0.23 12.87 -15.48
N LEU A 57 0.72 13.88 -14.75
CA LEU A 57 1.07 13.72 -13.33
C LEU A 57 -0.17 13.49 -12.44
N THR A 58 -1.35 13.83 -12.94
CA THR A 58 -2.65 13.59 -12.27
C THR A 58 -3.07 12.14 -12.38
N HIS A 59 -2.59 11.28 -11.50
CA HIS A 59 -2.74 9.81 -11.63
C HIS A 59 -3.87 9.22 -10.76
N THR A 60 -4.66 10.04 -10.06
CA THR A 60 -5.68 9.52 -9.13
C THR A 60 -6.77 8.75 -9.89
N SER A 61 -6.87 7.45 -9.66
CA SER A 61 -7.85 6.57 -10.31
C SER A 61 -9.26 6.71 -9.74
N THR A 62 -9.36 6.94 -8.42
CA THR A 62 -10.63 7.09 -7.70
C THR A 62 -10.66 8.39 -6.91
N PHE A 63 -11.39 9.38 -7.40
CA PHE A 63 -11.60 10.64 -6.72
C PHE A 63 -12.69 10.49 -5.65
N ARG A 64 -12.27 10.45 -4.38
CA ARG A 64 -13.18 10.36 -3.22
C ARG A 64 -13.56 11.70 -2.63
N ASN A 65 -12.59 12.54 -2.26
CA ASN A 65 -12.84 13.79 -1.54
C ASN A 65 -11.92 14.92 -2.02
N ILE A 66 -10.62 14.66 -2.01
CA ILE A 66 -9.52 15.56 -2.37
C ILE A 66 -8.50 14.78 -3.22
N ILE A 67 -7.98 15.41 -4.28
CA ILE A 67 -6.94 14.82 -5.15
C ILE A 67 -5.92 15.87 -5.54
N ALA A 68 -4.68 15.46 -5.80
CA ALA A 68 -3.70 16.32 -6.44
C ALA A 68 -3.95 16.37 -7.95
N VAL A 69 -3.95 17.57 -8.53
CA VAL A 69 -4.08 17.77 -9.97
C VAL A 69 -3.01 18.71 -10.50
N ASP A 70 -2.58 18.44 -11.72
CA ASP A 70 -1.79 19.34 -12.57
C ASP A 70 -2.69 19.84 -13.70
N ASP A 71 -3.04 21.11 -13.63
CA ASP A 71 -4.05 21.76 -14.47
C ASP A 71 -3.39 22.38 -15.71
N ALA A 72 -3.69 21.79 -16.87
CA ALA A 72 -3.08 22.19 -18.14
C ALA A 72 -3.53 23.57 -18.60
N ASP A 73 -4.76 23.98 -18.24
CA ASP A 73 -5.34 25.24 -18.69
C ASP A 73 -4.75 26.43 -17.93
N THR A 74 -4.47 26.24 -16.64
CA THR A 74 -3.90 27.29 -15.76
C THR A 74 -2.40 27.20 -15.58
N HIS A 75 -1.76 26.10 -15.98
CA HIS A 75 -0.36 25.78 -15.71
C HIS A 75 -0.02 25.82 -14.21
N THR A 76 -0.94 25.35 -13.36
CA THR A 76 -0.76 25.34 -11.91
C THR A 76 -1.10 23.99 -11.32
N SER A 77 -0.53 23.70 -10.16
CA SER A 77 -0.78 22.45 -9.44
C SER A 77 -1.41 22.74 -8.08
N TYR A 78 -2.44 21.98 -7.73
CA TYR A 78 -3.23 22.22 -6.52
C TYR A 78 -4.01 20.97 -6.11
N TYR A 79 -4.54 20.97 -4.89
CA TYR A 79 -5.49 19.96 -4.47
C TYR A 79 -6.91 20.36 -4.88
N LEU A 80 -7.60 19.49 -5.61
CA LEU A 80 -8.97 19.68 -6.05
C LEU A 80 -9.94 18.95 -5.11
N LEU A 81 -10.93 19.67 -4.61
CA LEU A 81 -12.04 19.12 -3.84
C LEU A 81 -13.23 18.75 -4.75
N LYS A 82 -14.05 17.78 -4.34
CA LYS A 82 -15.25 17.37 -5.10
C LYS A 82 -16.28 18.46 -5.35
N ASN A 83 -16.30 19.51 -4.54
CA ASN A 83 -17.15 20.69 -4.73
C ASN A 83 -16.60 21.67 -5.80
N GLY A 84 -15.45 21.36 -6.42
CA GLY A 84 -14.79 22.21 -7.42
C GLY A 84 -13.85 23.27 -6.84
N GLN A 85 -13.65 23.29 -5.51
CA GLN A 85 -12.73 24.25 -4.89
C GLN A 85 -11.28 23.75 -5.00
N ASN A 86 -10.39 24.68 -5.38
CA ASN A 86 -8.94 24.47 -5.43
C ASN A 86 -8.33 24.94 -4.11
N VAL A 87 -7.46 24.13 -3.50
CA VAL A 87 -6.80 24.45 -2.22
C VAL A 87 -5.30 24.14 -2.29
N ALA A 88 -4.52 24.78 -1.43
CA ALA A 88 -3.06 24.55 -1.29
C ALA A 88 -2.34 24.59 -2.65
N LYS A 89 -2.64 25.65 -3.42
CA LYS A 89 -1.98 25.96 -4.69
C LYS A 89 -0.47 26.03 -4.50
N ASP A 90 0.27 25.42 -5.43
CA ASP A 90 1.74 25.34 -5.45
C ASP A 90 2.35 24.72 -4.18
N SER A 91 1.54 23.98 -3.41
CA SER A 91 1.92 23.36 -2.13
C SER A 91 1.70 21.84 -2.15
N LEU A 92 1.61 21.23 -3.34
CA LEU A 92 1.48 19.78 -3.47
C LEU A 92 2.69 19.09 -2.84
N TYR A 93 2.44 18.02 -2.09
CA TYR A 93 3.50 17.11 -1.71
C TYR A 93 3.89 16.25 -2.93
N VAL A 94 5.17 16.29 -3.30
CA VAL A 94 5.76 15.53 -4.40
C VAL A 94 6.86 14.63 -3.85
N TRP A 95 6.87 13.37 -4.28
CA TRP A 95 7.96 12.43 -4.02
C TRP A 95 8.19 11.58 -5.26
N ASP A 96 9.45 11.48 -5.71
CA ASP A 96 9.85 10.70 -6.90
C ASP A 96 8.96 10.97 -8.13
N PHE A 97 8.76 12.25 -8.46
CA PHE A 97 7.90 12.73 -9.55
C PHE A 97 6.42 12.30 -9.46
N THR A 98 5.94 11.87 -8.28
CA THR A 98 4.53 11.53 -8.04
C THR A 98 3.89 12.47 -7.03
N TYR A 99 2.61 12.79 -7.25
CA TYR A 99 1.80 13.52 -6.27
C TYR A 99 1.29 12.61 -5.15
N ASP A 100 1.02 13.20 -3.99
CA ASP A 100 0.43 12.47 -2.88
C ASP A 100 -0.98 11.91 -3.18
N CYS A 101 -1.32 10.83 -2.48
CA CYS A 101 -2.62 10.19 -2.51
C CYS A 101 -3.34 10.36 -1.17
N GLU A 102 -4.64 10.66 -1.20
CA GLU A 102 -5.43 10.76 0.02
C GLU A 102 -5.47 9.41 0.76
N GLN A 103 -5.17 9.46 2.05
CA GLN A 103 -5.13 8.30 2.92
C GLN A 103 -5.73 8.64 4.29
N GLU A 104 -6.73 7.86 4.71
CA GLU A 104 -7.45 7.98 5.98
C GLU A 104 -8.12 9.34 6.27
N GLY A 105 -8.59 10.00 5.22
CA GLY A 105 -9.22 11.32 5.27
C GLY A 105 -8.21 12.48 5.31
N THR A 106 -6.94 12.20 5.01
CA THR A 106 -5.85 13.19 5.04
C THR A 106 -4.97 13.10 3.80
N ILE A 107 -4.37 14.21 3.41
CA ILE A 107 -3.36 14.27 2.34
C ILE A 107 -2.26 15.24 2.75
N ARG A 108 -1.00 14.92 2.46
CA ARG A 108 0.15 15.76 2.82
C ARG A 108 0.16 17.01 1.95
N PHE A 109 0.74 18.09 2.44
CA PHE A 109 1.08 19.27 1.62
C PHE A 109 2.45 19.78 2.07
N ARG A 110 3.18 20.45 1.17
CA ARG A 110 4.48 21.05 1.46
C ARG A 110 4.37 22.56 1.37
N ASP A 111 4.68 23.25 2.46
CA ASP A 111 4.73 24.71 2.48
C ASP A 111 5.97 25.19 1.71
N PRO A 112 5.81 25.95 0.61
CA PRO A 112 6.94 26.40 -0.21
C PRO A 112 7.83 27.43 0.49
N VAL A 113 7.34 28.09 1.55
CA VAL A 113 8.11 29.10 2.28
C VAL A 113 9.05 28.45 3.29
N THR A 114 8.55 27.47 4.03
CA THR A 114 9.31 26.82 5.12
C THR A 114 9.96 25.49 4.72
N ASP A 115 9.58 24.94 3.55
CA ASP A 115 9.92 23.59 3.10
C ASP A 115 9.52 22.51 4.12
N ARG A 116 8.40 22.73 4.80
CA ARG A 116 7.85 21.80 5.80
C ARG A 116 6.61 21.11 5.29
N VAL A 117 6.38 19.90 5.78
CA VAL A 117 5.24 19.05 5.46
C VAL A 117 4.18 19.14 6.56
N GLY A 118 2.94 19.33 6.12
CA GLY A 118 1.74 19.27 6.94
C GLY A 118 0.71 18.34 6.32
N PHE A 119 -0.51 18.34 6.88
CA PHE A 119 -1.62 17.52 6.40
C PHE A 119 -2.90 18.34 6.27
N LEU A 120 -3.56 18.23 5.11
CA LEU A 120 -4.92 18.70 4.90
C LEU A 120 -5.90 17.58 5.26
N ASP A 121 -7.09 17.94 5.72
CA ASP A 121 -8.23 17.04 5.83
C ASP A 121 -8.92 16.84 4.46
N LYS A 122 -9.90 15.93 4.43
CA LYS A 122 -10.72 15.64 3.23
C LYS A 122 -11.49 16.84 2.64
N ASN A 123 -11.59 17.95 3.39
CA ASN A 123 -12.24 19.20 2.96
C ASN A 123 -11.21 20.29 2.61
N GLY A 124 -9.92 19.94 2.53
CA GLY A 124 -8.85 20.87 2.20
C GLY A 124 -8.43 21.80 3.33
N LYS A 125 -8.89 21.57 4.57
CA LYS A 125 -8.50 22.38 5.73
C LYS A 125 -7.21 21.83 6.33
N VAL A 126 -6.34 22.70 6.81
CA VAL A 126 -5.12 22.29 7.53
C VAL A 126 -5.51 21.54 8.81
N ASN A 127 -5.32 20.22 8.81
CA ASN A 127 -5.49 19.37 9.99
C ASN A 127 -4.24 19.42 10.88
N ILE A 128 -3.07 19.34 10.25
CA ILE A 128 -1.76 19.47 10.91
C ILE A 128 -0.96 20.49 10.12
N ARG A 129 -0.43 21.52 10.81
CA ARG A 129 0.39 22.56 10.18
C ARG A 129 1.68 21.99 9.59
N ALA A 130 2.23 22.68 8.61
CA ALA A 130 3.51 22.35 8.02
C ALA A 130 4.65 22.62 9.02
N VAL A 131 5.08 21.59 9.74
CA VAL A 131 6.14 21.70 10.78
C VAL A 131 7.21 20.60 10.66
N TYR A 132 6.94 19.54 9.91
CA TYR A 132 7.85 18.41 9.75
C TYR A 132 8.76 18.57 8.53
N ASN A 133 9.98 18.06 8.57
CA ASN A 133 10.87 18.06 7.39
C ASN A 133 10.30 17.16 6.28
N ASP A 134 9.76 16.00 6.68
CA ASP A 134 9.08 15.06 5.81
C ASP A 134 8.06 14.24 6.58
N ALA A 135 7.13 13.62 5.86
CA ALA A 135 6.10 12.77 6.44
C ALA A 135 5.63 11.67 5.48
N ARG A 136 5.34 10.48 6.00
CA ARG A 136 4.58 9.42 5.32
C ARG A 136 3.07 9.62 5.52
N PRO A 137 2.21 8.98 4.70
CA PRO A 137 0.76 9.00 4.93
C PRO A 137 0.37 8.38 6.28
N PHE A 138 -0.86 8.66 6.72
CA PHE A 138 -1.42 8.02 7.90
C PHE A 138 -1.82 6.57 7.64
N TYR A 139 -1.42 5.65 8.51
CA TYR A 139 -1.90 4.28 8.56
C TYR A 139 -2.29 3.92 9.98
N ASN A 140 -3.54 3.49 10.15
CA ASN A 140 -4.13 3.17 11.43
C ASN A 140 -4.00 4.32 12.46
N GLY A 141 -4.19 5.57 11.99
CA GLY A 141 -4.09 6.77 12.82
C GLY A 141 -2.69 7.19 13.28
N LEU A 142 -1.64 6.57 12.74
CA LEU A 142 -0.25 6.96 12.95
C LEU A 142 0.40 7.37 11.62
N ALA A 143 1.26 8.37 11.66
CA ALA A 143 2.13 8.71 10.53
C ALA A 143 3.58 8.78 11.01
N LEU A 144 4.50 8.39 10.13
CA LEU A 144 5.93 8.54 10.36
C LEU A 144 6.40 9.88 9.83
N VAL A 145 7.16 10.63 10.62
CA VAL A 145 7.66 11.96 10.26
C VAL A 145 9.14 12.08 10.57
N ILE A 146 9.78 13.06 9.94
CA ILE A 146 11.12 13.52 10.30
C ILE A 146 11.00 14.95 10.82
N HIS A 147 11.55 15.23 12.00
CA HIS A 147 11.66 16.59 12.55
C HIS A 147 13.11 16.93 12.91
N ASP A 148 13.36 18.22 13.12
CA ASP A 148 14.68 18.79 13.41
C ASP A 148 15.78 18.37 12.42
N GLY A 149 15.37 18.07 11.19
CA GLY A 149 16.23 17.54 10.15
C GLY A 149 16.98 18.63 9.39
N LYS A 150 18.21 18.29 8.98
CA LYS A 150 19.01 19.03 8.01
C LYS A 150 19.22 18.15 6.77
N ARG A 151 19.43 18.77 5.62
CA ARG A 151 19.75 18.02 4.40
C ARG A 151 21.23 17.62 4.41
N ILE A 152 21.50 16.36 4.13
CA ILE A 152 22.86 15.81 3.94
C ILE A 152 22.97 15.14 2.57
N CYS A 153 24.18 15.06 2.03
CA CYS A 153 24.49 14.34 0.81
C CYS A 153 24.64 12.84 1.11
N ALA A 154 24.73 12.01 0.08
CA ALA A 154 24.84 10.55 0.24
C ALA A 154 26.08 10.10 1.05
N ASP A 155 27.14 10.92 1.07
CA ASP A 155 28.37 10.69 1.86
C ASP A 155 28.28 11.19 3.31
N GLY A 156 27.13 11.75 3.72
CA GLY A 156 26.89 12.29 5.06
C GLY A 156 27.33 13.75 5.26
N THR A 157 27.89 14.41 4.25
CA THR A 157 28.25 15.83 4.35
C THR A 157 27.01 16.73 4.27
N PRO A 158 27.04 17.98 4.79
CA PRO A 158 25.91 18.89 4.66
C PRO A 158 25.56 19.20 3.20
N TYR A 159 24.27 19.23 2.87
CA TYR A 159 23.79 19.48 1.51
C TYR A 159 24.28 20.81 0.93
N LYS A 160 24.85 20.73 -0.29
CA LYS A 160 25.18 21.87 -1.14
C LYS A 160 24.71 21.56 -2.57
N ALA A 161 23.85 22.41 -3.12
CA ALA A 161 23.19 22.17 -4.41
C ALA A 161 24.18 21.91 -5.57
N GLU A 162 25.34 22.55 -5.55
CA GLU A 162 26.37 22.43 -6.60
C GLU A 162 27.08 21.06 -6.62
N PHE A 163 27.06 20.32 -5.50
CA PHE A 163 27.89 19.13 -5.31
C PHE A 163 27.10 17.86 -4.96
N CYS A 164 25.80 18.01 -4.68
CA CYS A 164 24.97 16.92 -4.17
C CYS A 164 23.79 16.67 -5.10
N GLU A 165 23.98 15.73 -6.03
CA GLU A 165 22.92 15.24 -6.92
C GLU A 165 21.84 14.49 -6.13
N HIS A 166 22.20 13.90 -5.00
CA HIS A 166 21.28 13.20 -4.09
C HIS A 166 21.45 13.69 -2.66
N TRP A 167 20.32 13.84 -1.96
CA TRP A 167 20.29 14.26 -0.57
C TRP A 167 19.24 13.50 0.24
N SER A 168 19.42 13.46 1.56
CA SER A 168 18.47 12.90 2.52
C SER A 168 18.34 13.80 3.74
N TRP A 169 17.30 13.57 4.54
CA TRP A 169 17.16 14.24 5.83
C TRP A 169 17.96 13.51 6.90
N ASP A 170 18.92 14.21 7.51
CA ASP A 170 19.51 13.85 8.80
C ASP A 170 18.71 14.54 9.90
N GLY A 171 17.80 13.79 10.53
CA GLY A 171 16.87 14.30 11.52
C GLY A 171 16.26 13.18 12.35
N ILE A 172 15.33 13.55 13.22
CA ILE A 172 14.73 12.60 14.16
C ILE A 172 13.46 12.00 13.53
N THR A 173 13.48 10.68 13.36
CA THR A 173 12.31 9.93 12.90
C THR A 173 11.36 9.66 14.07
N ALA A 174 10.10 10.03 13.93
CA ALA A 174 9.09 9.95 14.97
C ALA A 174 7.75 9.41 14.43
N LEU A 175 6.90 8.93 15.33
CA LEU A 175 5.48 8.65 15.06
C LEU A 175 4.63 9.79 15.61
N ILE A 176 3.67 10.25 14.80
CA ILE A 176 2.65 11.21 15.21
C ILE A 176 1.26 10.58 15.16
N ASN A 177 0.35 11.06 16.01
CA ASN A 177 -1.07 10.72 15.93
C ASN A 177 -1.83 11.67 14.98
N LYS A 178 -3.15 11.45 14.79
CA LYS A 178 -3.99 12.29 13.91
C LYS A 178 -4.11 13.77 14.31
N LYS A 179 -3.70 14.13 15.54
CA LYS A 179 -3.61 15.52 16.01
C LYS A 179 -2.25 16.17 15.70
N GLY A 180 -1.30 15.40 15.15
CA GLY A 180 0.06 15.85 14.90
C GLY A 180 0.97 15.82 16.13
N GLU A 181 0.57 15.15 17.21
CA GLU A 181 1.39 15.04 18.42
C GLU A 181 2.38 13.89 18.27
N ILE A 182 3.66 14.13 18.58
CA ILE A 182 4.69 13.07 18.61
C ILE A 182 4.41 12.10 19.75
N VAL A 183 4.13 10.84 19.42
CA VAL A 183 3.81 9.79 20.39
C VAL A 183 4.95 8.80 20.63
N ALA A 184 5.85 8.66 19.67
CA ALA A 184 7.11 7.91 19.78
C ALA A 184 8.17 8.63 18.95
N ASP A 185 9.43 8.53 19.36
CA ASP A 185 10.49 9.42 18.89
C ASP A 185 11.81 8.65 18.76
N SER A 186 12.79 9.21 18.05
CA SER A 186 14.11 8.58 17.85
C SER A 186 14.04 7.14 17.32
N ILE A 187 13.14 6.90 16.37
CA ILE A 187 12.93 5.59 15.76
C ILE A 187 14.00 5.34 14.70
N ASN A 188 14.64 4.17 14.72
CA ASN A 188 15.44 3.75 13.59
C ASN A 188 14.51 3.46 12.39
N ILE A 189 14.62 4.26 11.33
CA ILE A 189 13.77 4.15 10.13
C ILE A 189 13.81 2.76 9.51
N MET A 190 14.94 2.05 9.58
CA MET A 190 15.09 0.69 9.03
C MET A 190 14.18 -0.32 9.74
N ASN A 191 13.89 -0.10 11.02
CA ASN A 191 12.98 -0.95 11.79
C ASN A 191 11.50 -0.75 11.39
N THR A 192 11.20 0.25 10.56
CA THR A 192 9.84 0.54 10.08
C THR A 192 9.49 -0.14 8.75
N ALA A 193 10.44 -0.88 8.18
CA ALA A 193 10.20 -1.71 7.00
C ALA A 193 9.19 -2.83 7.31
N ASN A 194 8.31 -3.11 6.34
CA ASN A 194 7.36 -4.22 6.36
C ASN A 194 6.40 -4.25 7.57
N LEU A 195 6.13 -3.11 8.20
CA LEU A 195 5.16 -3.07 9.30
C LEU A 195 3.72 -3.23 8.80
N ASN A 196 2.97 -4.11 9.46
CA ASN A 196 1.52 -4.11 9.40
C ASN A 196 0.98 -3.02 10.32
N TRP A 197 0.88 -1.80 9.81
CA TRP A 197 0.38 -0.64 10.56
C TRP A 197 -1.01 -0.86 11.16
N TYR A 198 -1.86 -1.66 10.51
CA TYR A 198 -3.21 -1.99 10.95
C TYR A 198 -3.27 -3.04 12.07
N SER A 199 -2.14 -3.67 12.40
CA SER A 199 -1.99 -4.55 13.59
C SER A 199 -1.52 -3.80 14.84
N GLY A 200 -1.28 -2.49 14.71
CA GLY A 200 -0.72 -1.65 15.77
C GLY A 200 -1.51 -1.71 17.07
N LYS A 201 -0.83 -2.06 18.15
CA LYS A 201 -1.38 -2.06 19.52
C LYS A 201 -0.41 -1.39 20.49
N VAL A 202 -0.95 -0.88 21.59
CA VAL A 202 -0.14 -0.34 22.69
C VAL A 202 0.01 -1.40 23.78
N ALA A 203 1.24 -1.61 24.25
CA ALA A 203 1.57 -2.56 25.31
C ALA A 203 2.47 -1.93 26.37
N ASP A 204 2.48 -2.47 27.59
CA ASP A 204 3.31 -1.93 28.68
C ASP A 204 4.81 -2.32 28.54
N GLY A 205 5.12 -3.32 27.71
CA GLY A 205 6.48 -3.73 27.36
C GLY A 205 6.62 -4.09 25.88
N PRO A 206 7.85 -4.26 25.36
CA PRO A 206 8.07 -4.68 23.99
C PRO A 206 7.60 -6.14 23.81
N ALA A 207 7.00 -6.43 22.65
CA ALA A 207 6.68 -7.80 22.27
C ALA A 207 7.95 -8.60 21.88
N ASP A 208 7.81 -9.93 21.82
CA ASP A 208 8.84 -10.79 21.26
C ASP A 208 9.15 -10.40 19.81
N THR A 209 10.40 -10.59 19.40
CA THR A 209 10.85 -10.16 18.08
C THR A 209 10.59 -11.20 16.99
N THR A 210 9.95 -12.33 17.30
CA THR A 210 9.74 -13.42 16.33
C THR A 210 8.72 -13.00 15.27
N LEU A 211 7.64 -12.32 15.66
CA LEU A 211 6.63 -11.80 14.73
C LEU A 211 6.50 -10.27 14.77
N TYR A 212 6.96 -9.63 15.83
CA TYR A 212 6.65 -8.23 16.08
C TYR A 212 7.86 -7.31 15.96
N THR A 213 7.55 -6.03 15.79
CA THR A 213 8.46 -4.90 16.00
C THR A 213 7.79 -3.94 16.97
N SER A 214 8.55 -3.45 17.97
CA SER A 214 8.03 -2.54 19.00
C SER A 214 8.85 -1.26 19.07
N PHE A 215 8.18 -0.11 19.22
CA PHE A 215 8.80 1.20 19.42
C PHE A 215 8.37 1.79 20.75
N LYS A 216 9.33 2.30 21.52
CA LYS A 216 9.05 2.94 22.81
C LYS A 216 8.30 4.25 22.59
N ALA A 217 7.18 4.41 23.27
CA ALA A 217 6.36 5.62 23.27
C ALA A 217 6.80 6.60 24.36
N LYS A 218 6.41 7.88 24.23
CA LYS A 218 6.73 8.93 25.22
C LYS A 218 6.11 8.69 26.60
N ASN A 219 5.01 7.94 26.67
CA ASN A 219 4.35 7.57 27.92
C ASN A 219 4.91 6.28 28.57
N ASN A 220 6.13 5.87 28.19
CA ASN A 220 6.80 4.63 28.63
C ASN A 220 6.10 3.31 28.24
N LYS A 221 5.09 3.36 27.37
CA LYS A 221 4.51 2.17 26.72
C LYS A 221 5.24 1.86 25.41
N TYR A 222 4.74 0.89 24.68
CA TYR A 222 5.27 0.46 23.39
C TYR A 222 4.18 0.41 22.33
N TYR A 223 4.44 0.96 21.16
CA TYR A 223 3.68 0.66 19.95
C TYR A 223 4.24 -0.60 19.31
N THR A 224 3.43 -1.64 19.20
CA THR A 224 3.81 -2.94 18.67
C THR A 224 3.03 -3.27 17.42
N PHE A 225 3.73 -3.74 16.39
CA PHE A 225 3.17 -4.11 15.10
C PHE A 225 3.65 -5.50 14.70
N ILE A 226 2.82 -6.27 14.01
CA ILE A 226 3.26 -7.44 13.25
C ILE A 226 4.17 -6.94 12.13
N ASN A 227 5.27 -7.65 11.89
CA ASN A 227 6.11 -7.45 10.73
C ASN A 227 5.71 -8.45 9.64
N TYR A 228 5.26 -7.95 8.49
CA TYR A 228 4.76 -8.78 7.39
C TYR A 228 5.81 -9.74 6.83
N GLN A 229 7.09 -9.37 6.83
CA GLN A 229 8.14 -10.27 6.35
C GLN A 229 8.30 -11.45 7.31
N LYS A 230 8.34 -11.18 8.63
CA LYS A 230 8.38 -12.26 9.64
C LYS A 230 7.13 -13.13 9.62
N GLU A 231 5.95 -12.51 9.48
CA GLU A 231 4.67 -13.21 9.29
C GLU A 231 4.71 -14.12 8.07
N PHE A 232 5.17 -13.60 6.92
CA PHE A 232 5.27 -14.33 5.68
C PHE A 232 6.29 -15.46 5.76
N GLU A 233 7.50 -15.23 6.27
CA GLU A 233 8.53 -16.25 6.43
C GLU A 233 8.04 -17.40 7.31
N ASN A 234 7.44 -17.08 8.45
CA ASN A 234 6.84 -18.09 9.34
C ASN A 234 5.73 -18.86 8.61
N TRP A 235 4.81 -18.17 7.95
CA TRP A 235 3.74 -18.81 7.17
C TRP A 235 4.28 -19.69 6.04
N PHE A 236 5.27 -19.21 5.30
CA PHE A 236 5.83 -19.88 4.14
C PHE A 236 6.45 -21.22 4.53
N TYR A 237 7.27 -21.25 5.57
CA TYR A 237 7.91 -22.49 6.01
C TYR A 237 6.98 -23.39 6.83
N GLN A 238 6.22 -22.83 7.78
CA GLN A 238 5.45 -23.61 8.76
C GLN A 238 4.06 -24.03 8.27
N HIS A 239 3.49 -23.34 7.29
CA HIS A 239 2.15 -23.63 6.77
C HIS A 239 2.16 -23.98 5.28
N PHE A 240 2.71 -23.11 4.44
CA PHE A 240 2.70 -23.32 2.99
C PHE A 240 3.53 -24.55 2.63
N LEU A 241 4.85 -24.56 2.85
CA LEU A 241 5.70 -25.70 2.47
C LEU A 241 5.39 -26.97 3.24
N SER A 242 5.04 -26.88 4.52
CA SER A 242 4.72 -28.03 5.36
C SER A 242 3.48 -28.78 4.84
N GLY A 243 2.43 -28.04 4.50
CA GLY A 243 1.14 -28.54 4.02
C GLY A 243 1.00 -28.64 2.50
N LEU A 244 2.03 -28.27 1.73
CA LEU A 244 1.96 -28.24 0.27
C LEU A 244 1.85 -29.65 -0.32
N GLN A 245 0.73 -29.90 -1.00
CA GLN A 245 0.39 -31.14 -1.70
C GLN A 245 -0.46 -30.78 -2.93
N SER A 246 -0.66 -31.74 -3.83
CA SER A 246 -1.42 -31.52 -5.08
C SER A 246 -2.85 -31.00 -4.83
N ASN A 247 -3.53 -31.53 -3.82
CA ASN A 247 -4.88 -31.13 -3.44
C ASN A 247 -4.95 -29.80 -2.67
N SER A 248 -3.88 -29.39 -1.98
CA SER A 248 -3.84 -28.14 -1.21
C SER A 248 -3.34 -26.94 -2.02
N LEU A 249 -2.49 -27.16 -3.03
CA LEU A 249 -1.92 -26.10 -3.87
C LEU A 249 -2.96 -25.10 -4.43
N PRO A 250 -4.14 -25.51 -4.94
CA PRO A 250 -5.14 -24.56 -5.44
C PRO A 250 -5.56 -23.51 -4.41
N SER A 251 -5.61 -23.88 -3.12
CA SER A 251 -5.99 -22.96 -2.03
C SER A 251 -4.95 -21.85 -1.79
N TYR A 252 -3.71 -22.07 -2.20
CA TYR A 252 -2.60 -21.12 -2.11
C TYR A 252 -2.41 -20.31 -3.39
N CYS A 253 -3.16 -20.58 -4.45
CA CYS A 253 -3.03 -19.87 -5.72
C CYS A 253 -4.03 -18.72 -5.83
N PHE A 254 -3.59 -17.61 -6.41
CA PHE A 254 -4.47 -16.53 -6.83
C PHE A 254 -5.31 -16.94 -8.04
N ASP A 255 -6.39 -16.22 -8.34
CA ASP A 255 -7.31 -16.59 -9.42
C ASP A 255 -6.69 -16.46 -10.82
N GLU A 256 -5.70 -15.58 -10.94
CA GLU A 256 -4.86 -15.39 -12.12
C GLU A 256 -3.39 -15.52 -11.73
N LEU A 257 -2.64 -16.35 -12.45
CA LEU A 257 -1.21 -16.56 -12.22
C LEU A 257 -0.39 -16.24 -13.45
N THR A 258 0.74 -15.61 -13.21
CA THR A 258 1.73 -15.28 -14.22
C THR A 258 2.82 -16.33 -14.25
N VAL A 259 3.17 -16.81 -15.44
CA VAL A 259 4.28 -17.75 -15.64
C VAL A 259 5.26 -17.19 -16.63
N GLU A 260 6.53 -17.20 -16.24
CA GLU A 260 7.66 -16.80 -17.06
C GLU A 260 8.69 -17.92 -17.12
N GLY A 261 9.19 -18.20 -18.33
CA GLY A 261 10.31 -19.11 -18.51
C GLY A 261 11.57 -18.30 -18.76
N LEU A 262 12.59 -18.46 -17.92
CA LEU A 262 13.80 -17.65 -17.94
C LEU A 262 14.73 -17.96 -19.12
N TRP A 263 14.47 -19.01 -19.88
CA TRP A 263 15.30 -19.44 -21.00
C TRP A 263 14.51 -19.42 -22.31
N LYS A 264 15.19 -19.09 -23.41
CA LYS A 264 14.66 -19.07 -24.78
C LYS A 264 13.57 -18.02 -25.05
N GLN A 265 13.61 -16.88 -24.35
CA GLN A 265 12.67 -15.76 -24.54
C GLN A 265 11.20 -16.19 -24.43
N THR A 266 10.88 -17.13 -23.53
CA THR A 266 9.48 -17.47 -23.28
C THR A 266 8.74 -16.25 -22.76
N LEU A 267 7.87 -15.71 -23.61
CA LEU A 267 6.98 -14.62 -23.26
C LEU A 267 6.18 -14.99 -22.00
N ARG A 268 6.07 -14.01 -21.10
CA ARG A 268 5.22 -14.06 -19.92
C ARG A 268 3.78 -14.40 -20.32
N LYS A 269 3.17 -15.36 -19.62
CA LYS A 269 1.80 -15.82 -19.87
C LYS A 269 0.97 -15.77 -18.61
N HIS A 270 -0.28 -15.36 -18.76
CA HIS A 270 -1.27 -15.39 -17.70
C HIS A 270 -2.17 -16.62 -17.85
N TYR A 271 -2.48 -17.25 -16.73
CA TYR A 271 -3.32 -18.44 -16.65
C TYR A 271 -4.39 -18.22 -15.59
N SER A 272 -5.61 -18.71 -15.84
CA SER A 272 -6.54 -18.93 -14.74
C SER A 272 -5.98 -19.98 -13.79
N LYS A 273 -6.37 -19.90 -12.52
CA LYS A 273 -5.98 -20.88 -11.49
C LYS A 273 -6.13 -22.33 -11.96
N ASP A 274 -7.27 -22.70 -12.52
CA ASP A 274 -7.54 -24.08 -12.93
C ASP A 274 -6.58 -24.58 -14.01
N ILE A 275 -6.28 -23.73 -15.00
CA ILE A 275 -5.34 -24.07 -16.08
C ILE A 275 -3.91 -24.15 -15.52
N PHE A 276 -3.53 -23.21 -14.67
CA PHE A 276 -2.22 -23.20 -14.02
C PHE A 276 -2.00 -24.50 -13.22
N ILE A 277 -2.96 -24.86 -12.37
CA ILE A 277 -2.90 -26.08 -11.55
C ILE A 277 -2.78 -27.32 -12.43
N LYS A 278 -3.62 -27.45 -13.47
CA LYS A 278 -3.56 -28.60 -14.38
C LYS A 278 -2.20 -28.73 -15.06
N LYS A 279 -1.53 -27.61 -15.37
CA LYS A 279 -0.29 -27.60 -16.15
C LYS A 279 0.98 -27.68 -15.32
N TYR A 280 1.03 -27.02 -14.16
CA TYR A 280 2.29 -26.76 -13.45
C TYR A 280 2.36 -27.36 -12.04
N SER A 281 1.31 -27.97 -11.51
CA SER A 281 1.31 -28.48 -10.12
C SER A 281 2.44 -29.47 -9.85
N ALA A 282 2.65 -30.45 -10.72
CA ALA A 282 3.69 -31.47 -10.53
C ALA A 282 5.10 -30.85 -10.51
N LEU A 283 5.36 -29.93 -11.44
CA LEU A 283 6.63 -29.21 -11.53
C LEU A 283 6.87 -28.32 -10.29
N LEU A 284 5.83 -27.59 -9.86
CA LEU A 284 5.91 -26.69 -8.71
C LEU A 284 6.17 -27.45 -7.41
N LEU A 285 5.47 -28.58 -7.20
CA LEU A 285 5.68 -29.45 -6.05
C LEU A 285 7.10 -30.02 -6.02
N LEU A 286 7.62 -30.46 -7.17
CA LEU A 286 8.99 -30.97 -7.29
C LEU A 286 10.02 -29.91 -6.88
N LYS A 287 9.87 -28.68 -7.39
CA LYS A 287 10.80 -27.58 -7.11
C LYS A 287 10.74 -27.12 -5.65
N LEU A 288 9.54 -26.90 -5.12
CA LEU A 288 9.35 -26.46 -3.73
C LEU A 288 9.72 -27.55 -2.71
N ALA A 289 9.74 -28.82 -3.09
CA ALA A 289 10.26 -29.89 -2.25
C ALA A 289 11.76 -29.71 -1.91
N ALA A 290 12.56 -29.17 -2.83
CA ALA A 290 13.97 -28.87 -2.58
C ALA A 290 14.13 -27.71 -1.58
N VAL A 291 13.29 -26.68 -1.69
CA VAL A 291 13.22 -25.57 -0.73
C VAL A 291 12.81 -26.07 0.65
N LYS A 292 11.77 -26.91 0.74
CA LYS A 292 11.32 -27.53 2.00
C LYS A 292 12.40 -28.33 2.69
N LYS A 293 13.24 -29.04 1.93
CA LYS A 293 14.37 -29.82 2.43
C LYS A 293 15.63 -28.99 2.70
N ARG A 294 15.57 -27.66 2.50
CA ARG A 294 16.70 -26.72 2.63
C ARG A 294 17.91 -27.12 1.77
N GLN A 295 17.63 -27.63 0.55
CA GLN A 295 18.66 -28.06 -0.41
C GLN A 295 19.07 -26.94 -1.39
N LEU A 296 18.38 -25.80 -1.35
CA LEU A 296 18.65 -24.66 -2.20
C LEU A 296 18.83 -23.42 -1.33
N GLU A 297 19.79 -22.57 -1.70
CA GLU A 297 19.87 -21.23 -1.13
C GLU A 297 18.61 -20.46 -1.51
N THR A 298 17.92 -19.95 -0.49
CA THR A 298 16.62 -19.30 -0.65
C THR A 298 16.66 -17.97 0.08
N SER A 299 16.30 -16.89 -0.62
CA SER A 299 16.07 -15.57 -0.02
C SER A 299 14.60 -15.19 -0.16
N ILE A 300 14.13 -14.35 0.76
CA ILE A 300 12.78 -13.81 0.76
C ILE A 300 12.92 -12.29 0.81
N VAL A 301 12.32 -11.63 -0.16
CA VAL A 301 12.34 -10.17 -0.28
C VAL A 301 10.92 -9.63 -0.37
N SER A 302 10.70 -8.44 0.19
CA SER A 302 9.47 -7.69 -0.08
C SER A 302 9.61 -6.97 -1.40
N GLU A 303 8.64 -7.12 -2.28
CA GLU A 303 8.56 -6.39 -3.54
C GLU A 303 7.19 -5.74 -3.68
N GLU A 304 7.11 -4.62 -4.38
CA GLU A 304 5.82 -4.00 -4.68
C GLU A 304 5.12 -4.75 -5.81
N LEU A 305 3.78 -4.75 -5.79
CA LEU A 305 3.00 -5.39 -6.83
C LEU A 305 3.21 -4.64 -8.16
N ASN A 306 3.94 -5.26 -9.10
CA ASN A 306 4.25 -4.63 -10.38
C ASN A 306 2.97 -4.35 -11.20
N THR A 307 2.61 -3.07 -11.34
CA THR A 307 1.37 -2.62 -11.96
C THR A 307 1.32 -2.87 -13.48
N LEU A 308 2.47 -3.08 -14.13
CA LEU A 308 2.54 -3.41 -15.56
C LEU A 308 2.26 -4.89 -15.82
N ILE A 309 2.64 -5.76 -14.88
CA ILE A 309 2.42 -7.21 -14.96
C ILE A 309 1.02 -7.58 -14.45
N TYR A 310 0.62 -7.03 -13.31
CA TYR A 310 -0.59 -7.41 -12.58
C TYR A 310 -1.71 -6.38 -12.81
N ASN A 311 -2.08 -6.16 -14.07
CA ASN A 311 -2.99 -5.09 -14.50
C ASN A 311 -4.46 -5.51 -14.67
N SER A 312 -4.80 -6.77 -14.42
CA SER A 312 -6.18 -7.25 -14.55
C SER A 312 -7.08 -6.69 -13.45
N ARG A 313 -8.40 -6.70 -13.67
CA ARG A 313 -9.39 -6.20 -12.70
C ARG A 313 -9.32 -6.91 -11.34
N LEU A 314 -8.82 -8.15 -11.32
CA LEU A 314 -8.65 -8.93 -10.08
C LEU A 314 -7.67 -8.29 -9.11
N PHE A 315 -6.70 -7.52 -9.62
CA PHE A 315 -5.71 -6.84 -8.78
C PHE A 315 -6.16 -5.46 -8.29
N LYS A 316 -7.28 -4.92 -8.80
CA LYS A 316 -7.73 -3.55 -8.47
C LYS A 316 -7.89 -3.31 -6.96
N THR A 317 -8.31 -4.32 -6.21
CA THR A 317 -8.51 -4.25 -4.75
C THR A 317 -7.19 -4.04 -3.97
N TYR A 318 -6.05 -4.40 -4.56
CA TYR A 318 -4.73 -4.33 -3.91
C TYR A 318 -3.97 -3.05 -4.24
N HIS A 319 -4.61 -2.10 -4.91
CA HIS A 319 -4.06 -0.79 -5.22
C HIS A 319 -4.73 0.29 -4.35
N THR A 320 -4.04 1.41 -4.20
CA THR A 320 -4.58 2.64 -3.61
C THR A 320 -5.55 3.30 -4.58
N ASP A 321 -6.25 4.34 -4.13
CA ASP A 321 -7.11 5.14 -5.00
C ASP A 321 -6.33 5.86 -6.11
N CYS A 322 -5.01 5.97 -5.97
CA CYS A 322 -4.12 6.52 -6.98
C CYS A 322 -3.46 5.45 -7.86
N GLY A 323 -3.85 4.17 -7.74
CA GLY A 323 -3.35 3.10 -8.59
C GLY A 323 -1.97 2.57 -8.22
N ALA A 324 -1.32 3.12 -7.19
CA ALA A 324 -0.08 2.55 -6.62
C ALA A 324 -0.39 1.30 -5.80
N PRO A 325 0.53 0.32 -5.69
CA PRO A 325 0.37 -0.85 -4.82
C PRO A 325 0.09 -0.47 -3.37
N ASN A 326 -0.91 -1.09 -2.74
CA ASN A 326 -1.28 -0.82 -1.35
C ASN A 326 -0.48 -1.72 -0.39
N THR A 327 0.84 -1.55 -0.36
CA THR A 327 1.78 -2.36 0.43
C THR A 327 1.50 -2.31 1.94
N ALA A 328 0.88 -1.24 2.43
CA ALA A 328 0.47 -1.11 3.83
C ALA A 328 -0.56 -2.17 4.26
N LYS A 329 -1.45 -2.61 3.36
CA LYS A 329 -2.47 -3.64 3.61
C LYS A 329 -2.15 -4.99 2.96
N PHE A 330 -1.59 -4.94 1.76
CA PHE A 330 -1.46 -6.06 0.84
C PHE A 330 -0.03 -6.11 0.27
N PRO A 331 1.00 -6.31 1.13
CA PRO A 331 2.36 -6.46 0.66
C PRO A 331 2.49 -7.72 -0.22
N SER A 332 3.48 -7.70 -1.10
CA SER A 332 3.94 -8.86 -1.85
C SER A 332 5.35 -9.26 -1.43
N PHE A 333 5.62 -10.56 -1.53
CA PHE A 333 6.91 -11.16 -1.22
C PHE A 333 7.34 -12.06 -2.35
N ASP A 334 8.61 -12.03 -2.69
CA ASP A 334 9.20 -12.93 -3.65
C ASP A 334 10.16 -13.89 -2.94
N VAL A 335 9.95 -15.18 -3.19
CA VAL A 335 10.85 -16.25 -2.74
C VAL A 335 11.78 -16.55 -3.89
N ILE A 336 13.08 -16.31 -3.69
CA ILE A 336 14.09 -16.45 -4.71
C ILE A 336 14.96 -17.66 -4.38
N THR A 337 15.04 -18.62 -5.29
CA THR A 337 15.96 -19.76 -5.16
C THR A 337 17.16 -19.58 -6.07
N SER A 338 18.36 -19.54 -5.49
CA SER A 338 19.61 -19.36 -6.21
C SER A 338 20.22 -20.71 -6.62
N HIS A 339 20.63 -20.81 -7.87
CA HIS A 339 21.30 -21.98 -8.42
C HIS A 339 22.69 -21.61 -8.92
N TYR A 340 23.69 -22.36 -8.48
CA TYR A 340 25.10 -22.09 -8.76
C TYR A 340 25.69 -23.10 -9.75
N THR A 341 26.73 -22.69 -10.46
CA THR A 341 27.60 -23.60 -11.22
C THR A 341 28.48 -24.43 -10.28
N ASN A 342 29.18 -25.44 -10.81
CA ASN A 342 30.19 -26.18 -10.05
C ASN A 342 31.33 -25.30 -9.53
N SER A 343 31.58 -24.14 -10.17
CA SER A 343 32.54 -23.14 -9.73
C SER A 343 31.98 -22.14 -8.72
N HIS A 344 30.79 -22.40 -8.15
CA HIS A 344 30.09 -21.54 -7.18
C HIS A 344 29.76 -20.13 -7.71
N GLN A 345 29.61 -19.97 -9.02
CA GLN A 345 29.09 -18.74 -9.62
C GLN A 345 27.58 -18.82 -9.77
N LEU A 346 26.87 -17.73 -9.49
CA LEU A 346 25.42 -17.66 -9.68
C LEU A 346 25.10 -17.94 -11.15
N ASN A 347 24.32 -19.00 -11.41
CA ASN A 347 23.92 -19.42 -12.75
C ASN A 347 22.56 -18.82 -13.12
N TYR A 348 21.57 -19.01 -12.26
CA TYR A 348 20.24 -18.44 -12.43
C TYR A 348 19.49 -18.41 -11.10
N GLN A 349 18.42 -17.63 -11.05
CA GLN A 349 17.48 -17.57 -9.94
C GLN A 349 16.10 -17.95 -10.43
N GLU A 350 15.31 -18.62 -9.59
CA GLU A 350 13.88 -18.82 -9.85
C GLU A 350 13.08 -18.05 -8.81
N HIS A 351 11.93 -17.54 -9.22
CA HIS A 351 11.10 -16.64 -8.43
C HIS A 351 9.72 -17.24 -8.20
N TYR A 352 9.22 -17.12 -6.97
CA TYR A 352 7.88 -17.50 -6.58
C TYR A 352 7.25 -16.31 -5.85
N SER A 353 6.41 -15.58 -6.55
CA SER A 353 5.87 -14.31 -6.06
C SER A 353 4.51 -14.53 -5.40
N PHE A 354 4.37 -14.00 -4.18
CA PHE A 354 3.19 -14.11 -3.35
C PHE A 354 2.62 -12.72 -3.05
N LEU A 355 1.29 -12.63 -3.00
CA LEU A 355 0.55 -11.45 -2.59
C LEU A 355 -0.25 -11.76 -1.34
N ARG A 356 -0.17 -10.89 -0.32
CA ARG A 356 -1.09 -10.96 0.81
C ARG A 356 -2.47 -10.46 0.39
N THR A 357 -3.47 -11.32 0.45
CA THR A 357 -4.87 -10.97 0.19
C THR A 357 -5.68 -10.93 1.49
N THR A 358 -6.99 -10.68 1.39
CA THR A 358 -7.91 -10.82 2.53
C THR A 358 -7.99 -12.27 3.04
N ASP A 359 -7.64 -13.25 2.19
CA ASP A 359 -7.75 -14.69 2.47
C ASP A 359 -6.38 -15.35 2.65
N GLY A 360 -5.40 -14.57 3.12
CA GLY A 360 -4.01 -14.98 3.33
C GLY A 360 -3.10 -14.76 2.13
N TYR A 361 -1.90 -15.32 2.17
CA TYR A 361 -0.92 -15.19 1.09
C TYR A 361 -1.26 -16.13 -0.08
N LYS A 362 -1.23 -15.59 -1.29
CA LYS A 362 -1.52 -16.31 -2.54
C LYS A 362 -0.37 -16.19 -3.52
N LEU A 363 0.03 -17.30 -4.13
CA LEU A 363 0.95 -17.34 -5.26
C LEU A 363 0.31 -16.63 -6.45
N ILE A 364 0.98 -15.61 -6.97
CA ILE A 364 0.54 -14.79 -8.11
C ILE A 364 1.45 -14.98 -9.33
N ALA A 365 2.70 -15.42 -9.14
CA ALA A 365 3.61 -15.66 -10.24
C ALA A 365 4.67 -16.72 -9.95
N VAL A 366 5.18 -17.33 -11.01
CA VAL A 366 6.42 -18.11 -11.00
C VAL A 366 7.29 -17.75 -12.20
N ALA A 367 8.59 -17.55 -11.97
CA ALA A 367 9.59 -17.42 -13.03
C ALA A 367 10.60 -18.56 -12.89
N LEU A 368 10.58 -19.50 -13.83
CA LEU A 368 11.30 -20.77 -13.72
C LEU A 368 12.31 -20.95 -14.86
N LYS A 369 13.41 -21.64 -14.61
CA LYS A 369 14.40 -21.98 -15.65
C LYS A 369 13.81 -22.85 -16.75
N SER A 370 13.09 -23.91 -16.36
CA SER A 370 12.34 -24.77 -17.26
C SER A 370 10.88 -24.80 -16.83
N ILE A 371 9.98 -24.56 -17.78
CA ILE A 371 8.53 -24.64 -17.63
C ILE A 371 7.93 -25.89 -18.28
N LYS A 372 8.80 -26.83 -18.68
CA LYS A 372 8.45 -28.13 -19.26
C LYS A 372 8.62 -29.23 -18.23
#